data_AF-A0A7M2WT86-F1
#
_entry.id   AF-A0A7M2WT86-F1
#
_cell.length_a   1.000
_cell.length_b   1.000
_cell.length_c   1.000
_cell.angle_alpha   90.00
_cell.angle_beta   90.00
_cell.angle_gamma   90.00
#
_symmetry.space_group_name_H-M   'P 1'
#
loop_
_entity.id
_entity.type
_entity.pdbx_description
1 polymer ?
#
loop_
_entity_poly.entity_id
_entity_poly.type
_entity_poly.pdbx_seq_one_letter_code
_entity_poly.pdbx_strand_id
1 'polypeptide(L)'
;MSSFEPSAISASNGDAAAGLAWKAVALLAGAELLHDDQLVRTAVRAVRSVAGRQNSDGTYLLASRSDNLESLWFHELQIAHAVASLGLQTGDPDLLASASRAARFHMNETQPDHATNQPWGLSAFLINADTHLMAEGLVHAAAVDQPERLSGISLILLADALYSWRRR
;
A
#
# COMPACT_ATOMS: atom_id res chain seq x y z
N MET A 1 24.01 -1.62 24.08
CA MET A 1 22.94 -2.40 23.42
C MET A 1 23.02 -2.08 21.94
N SER A 2 23.40 -3.04 21.09
CA SER A 2 23.40 -2.84 19.64
C SER A 2 21.94 -2.82 19.18
N SER A 3 21.46 -1.70 18.65
CA SER A 3 20.15 -1.63 18.00
C SER A 3 20.19 -2.55 16.78
N PHE A 4 19.34 -3.58 16.77
CA PHE A 4 19.15 -4.41 15.60
C PHE A 4 18.35 -3.59 14.59
N GLU A 5 19.02 -3.02 13.60
CA GLU A 5 18.31 -2.41 12.47
C GLU A 5 17.67 -3.52 11.64
N PRO A 6 16.33 -3.50 11.46
CA PRO A 6 15.67 -4.50 10.65
C PRO A 6 16.16 -4.39 9.21
N SER A 7 16.58 -5.52 8.63
CA SER A 7 17.14 -5.54 7.27
C SER A 7 16.10 -5.13 6.22
N ALA A 8 16.48 -4.32 5.23
CA ALA A 8 15.60 -3.94 4.12
C ALA A 8 15.01 -5.17 3.40
N ILE A 9 13.84 -5.02 2.76
CA ILE A 9 13.23 -6.09 1.95
C ILE A 9 13.84 -6.01 0.54
N SER A 10 14.49 -7.06 0.07
CA SER A 10 14.96 -7.12 -1.33
C SER A 10 13.78 -7.04 -2.32
N ALA A 11 13.94 -6.33 -3.43
CA ALA A 11 12.97 -6.28 -4.52
C ALA A 11 12.57 -7.67 -5.05
N SER A 12 13.50 -8.62 -5.06
CA SER A 12 13.23 -10.03 -5.40
C SER A 12 12.22 -10.73 -4.48
N ASN A 13 11.97 -10.18 -3.29
CA ASN A 13 10.94 -10.62 -2.34
C ASN A 13 9.67 -9.75 -2.39
N GLY A 14 9.53 -8.87 -3.39
CA GLY A 14 8.42 -7.92 -3.51
C GLY A 14 7.06 -8.60 -3.51
N ASP A 15 6.89 -9.67 -4.30
CA ASP A 15 5.65 -10.46 -4.34
C ASP A 15 5.28 -11.04 -2.97
N ALA A 16 6.25 -11.64 -2.28
CA ALA A 16 6.02 -12.20 -0.95
C ALA A 16 5.64 -11.11 0.07
N ALA A 17 6.27 -9.93 0.01
CA ALA A 17 5.97 -8.81 0.89
C ALA A 17 4.59 -8.20 0.60
N ALA A 18 4.26 -7.96 -0.67
CA ALA A 18 2.95 -7.50 -1.10
C ALA A 18 1.85 -8.51 -0.71
N GLY A 19 2.07 -9.80 -0.97
CA GLY A 19 1.16 -10.87 -0.61
C GLY A 19 0.94 -10.98 0.90
N LEU A 20 1.97 -10.78 1.73
CA LEU A 20 1.82 -10.72 3.19
C LEU A 20 0.95 -9.52 3.62
N ALA A 21 1.20 -8.35 3.05
CA ALA A 21 0.45 -7.14 3.37
C ALA A 21 -1.05 -7.28 2.99
N TRP A 22 -1.35 -7.84 1.83
CA TRP A 22 -2.73 -8.08 1.40
C TRP A 22 -3.43 -9.18 2.20
N LYS A 23 -2.73 -10.25 2.58
CA LYS A 23 -3.27 -11.24 3.52
C LYS A 23 -3.63 -10.61 4.85
N ALA A 24 -2.86 -9.63 5.33
CA ALA A 24 -3.19 -8.91 6.56
C ALA A 24 -4.43 -8.02 6.41
N VAL A 25 -4.63 -7.34 5.27
CA VAL A 25 -5.87 -6.60 4.98
C VAL A 25 -7.07 -7.55 4.97
N ALA A 26 -6.96 -8.70 4.29
CA ALA A 26 -8.02 -9.72 4.30
C ALA A 26 -8.29 -10.27 5.70
N LEU A 27 -7.23 -10.47 6.51
CA LEU A 27 -7.36 -10.93 7.89
C LEU A 27 -8.09 -9.90 8.76
N LEU A 28 -7.84 -8.60 8.56
CA LEU A 28 -8.54 -7.53 9.27
C LEU A 28 -10.04 -7.51 8.91
N ALA A 29 -10.38 -7.65 7.63
CA ALA A 29 -11.78 -7.74 7.20
C ALA A 29 -12.48 -8.97 7.82
N GLY A 30 -11.80 -10.11 7.88
CA GLY A 30 -12.31 -11.30 8.56
C GLY A 30 -12.45 -11.13 10.08
N ALA A 31 -11.50 -10.43 10.71
CA ALA A 31 -11.52 -10.14 12.14
C ALA A 31 -12.78 -9.38 12.57
N GLU A 32 -13.23 -8.44 11.75
CA GLU A 32 -14.45 -7.69 11.98
C GLU A 32 -15.70 -8.57 11.95
N LEU A 33 -15.81 -9.42 10.92
CA LEU A 33 -16.94 -10.34 10.79
C LEU A 33 -17.04 -11.32 11.96
N LEU A 34 -15.88 -11.73 12.49
CA LEU A 34 -15.78 -12.72 13.56
C LEU A 34 -15.69 -12.09 14.96
N HIS A 35 -15.60 -10.76 15.05
CA HIS A 35 -15.31 -10.03 16.29
C HIS A 35 -14.06 -10.57 17.04
N ASP A 36 -12.97 -10.83 16.30
CA ASP A 36 -11.75 -11.45 16.84
C ASP A 36 -10.57 -10.46 16.89
N ASP A 37 -10.30 -9.92 18.08
CA ASP A 37 -9.18 -9.00 18.33
C ASP A 37 -7.79 -9.62 18.09
N GLN A 38 -7.66 -10.95 18.22
CA GLN A 38 -6.38 -11.62 17.95
C GLN A 38 -6.04 -11.57 16.46
N LEU A 39 -7.05 -11.67 15.59
CA LEU A 39 -6.87 -11.51 14.15
C LEU A 39 -6.47 -10.06 13.81
N VAL A 40 -7.10 -9.06 14.44
CA VAL A 40 -6.69 -7.64 14.30
C VAL A 40 -5.22 -7.46 14.68
N ARG A 41 -4.81 -7.95 15.86
CA ARG A 41 -3.41 -7.85 16.33
C ARG A 41 -2.43 -8.56 15.38
N THR A 42 -2.84 -9.69 14.82
CA THR A 42 -2.01 -10.46 13.88
C THR A 42 -1.84 -9.70 12.57
N ALA A 43 -2.92 -9.13 12.03
CA ALA A 43 -2.90 -8.31 10.82
C ALA A 43 -1.99 -7.09 10.98
N VAL A 44 -2.19 -6.32 12.07
CA VAL A 44 -1.36 -5.14 12.39
C VAL A 44 0.11 -5.52 12.53
N ARG A 45 0.43 -6.61 13.24
CA ARG A 45 1.81 -7.07 13.40
C ARG A 45 2.46 -7.45 12.07
N ALA A 46 1.72 -8.14 11.19
CA ALA A 46 2.22 -8.53 9.89
C ALA A 46 2.59 -7.29 9.04
N VAL A 47 1.69 -6.31 8.94
CA VAL A 47 1.94 -5.07 8.18
C VAL A 47 3.04 -4.22 8.82
N ARG A 48 3.06 -4.09 10.15
CA ARG A 48 4.16 -3.39 10.85
C ARG A 48 5.51 -4.03 10.59
N SER A 49 5.58 -5.35 10.39
CA SER A 49 6.85 -5.99 10.06
C SER A 49 7.37 -5.62 8.67
N VAL A 50 6.46 -5.34 7.72
CA VAL A 50 6.80 -4.80 6.40
C VAL A 50 7.14 -3.31 6.50
N ALA A 51 6.27 -2.51 7.12
CA ALA A 51 6.43 -1.07 7.24
C ALA A 51 7.67 -0.67 8.07
N GLY A 52 8.04 -1.46 9.08
CA GLY A 52 9.23 -1.24 9.90
C GLY A 52 10.55 -1.51 9.17
N ARG A 53 10.50 -2.05 7.95
CA ARG A 53 11.67 -2.30 7.07
C ARG A 53 11.75 -1.29 5.92
N GLN A 54 10.93 -0.23 5.95
CA GLN A 54 10.94 0.83 4.95
C GLN A 54 12.31 1.51 4.92
N ASN A 55 12.81 1.75 3.72
CA ASN A 55 14.04 2.47 3.47
C ASN A 55 13.90 3.96 3.80
N SER A 56 15.04 4.63 3.97
CA SER A 56 15.09 6.05 4.34
C SER A 56 14.49 7.00 3.29
N ASP A 57 14.41 6.57 2.03
CA ASP A 57 13.79 7.32 0.92
C ASP A 57 12.26 7.16 0.85
N GLY A 58 11.69 6.23 1.63
CA GLY A 58 10.26 5.93 1.66
C GLY A 58 9.85 4.67 0.90
N THR A 59 10.75 3.99 0.19
CA THR A 59 10.47 2.71 -0.46
C THR A 59 10.40 1.56 0.54
N TYR A 60 9.59 0.53 0.29
CA TYR A 60 9.57 -0.70 1.10
C TYR A 60 10.58 -1.74 0.62
N LEU A 61 10.94 -1.69 -0.66
CA LEU A 61 11.74 -2.65 -1.38
C LEU A 61 13.05 -2.01 -1.83
N LEU A 62 14.15 -2.69 -1.55
CA LEU A 62 15.48 -2.31 -1.97
C LEU A 62 15.80 -2.94 -3.33
N ALA A 63 15.92 -2.09 -4.35
CA ALA A 63 16.30 -2.49 -5.70
C ALA A 63 17.78 -2.84 -5.81
N SER A 64 18.09 -3.84 -6.62
CA SER A 64 19.42 -4.14 -7.13
C SER A 64 19.49 -3.87 -8.65
N ARG A 65 20.71 -3.89 -9.21
CA ARG A 65 20.92 -3.66 -10.65
C ARG A 65 20.31 -4.73 -11.55
N SER A 66 20.01 -5.92 -11.02
CA SER A 66 19.41 -7.03 -11.77
C SER A 66 17.89 -7.07 -11.69
N ASP A 67 17.27 -6.23 -10.86
CA ASP A 67 15.82 -6.26 -10.67
C ASP A 67 15.09 -5.54 -11.81
N ASN A 68 13.91 -6.06 -12.16
CA ASN A 68 13.00 -5.40 -13.09
C ASN A 68 12.26 -4.26 -12.36
N LEU A 69 12.42 -3.03 -12.85
CA LEU A 69 11.85 -1.83 -12.22
C LEU A 69 10.31 -1.79 -12.26
N GLU A 70 9.69 -2.30 -13.32
CA GLU A 70 8.23 -2.35 -13.43
C GLU A 70 7.63 -3.27 -12.37
N SER A 71 8.21 -4.46 -12.19
CA SER A 71 7.81 -5.39 -11.12
C SER A 71 8.05 -4.78 -9.74
N LEU A 72 9.16 -4.07 -9.54
CA LEU A 72 9.46 -3.40 -8.28
C LEU A 72 8.38 -2.37 -7.92
N TRP A 73 8.09 -1.43 -8.82
CA TRP A 73 7.10 -0.37 -8.56
C TRP A 73 5.69 -0.92 -8.38
N PHE A 74 5.34 -1.97 -9.13
CA PHE A 74 4.06 -2.66 -8.96
C PHE A 74 3.89 -3.23 -7.54
N HIS A 75 4.90 -3.91 -7.00
CA HIS A 75 4.84 -4.45 -5.63
C HIS A 75 4.90 -3.36 -4.57
N GLU A 76 5.68 -2.29 -4.78
CA GLU A 76 5.71 -1.13 -3.90
C GLU A 76 4.33 -0.50 -3.71
N LEU A 77 3.62 -0.24 -4.81
CA LEU A 77 2.30 0.37 -4.77
C LEU A 77 1.25 -0.54 -4.11
N GLN A 78 1.38 -1.86 -4.29
CA GLN A 78 0.55 -2.83 -3.56
C GLN A 78 0.81 -2.78 -2.06
N ILE A 79 2.07 -2.75 -1.63
CA ILE A 79 2.45 -2.65 -0.21
C ILE A 79 1.95 -1.33 0.35
N ALA A 80 2.19 -0.21 -0.33
CA ALA A 80 1.75 1.12 0.08
C ALA A 80 0.23 1.19 0.26
N HIS A 81 -0.54 0.59 -0.66
CA HIS A 81 -2.00 0.48 -0.54
C HIS A 81 -2.39 -0.28 0.73
N ALA A 82 -1.87 -1.49 0.92
CA ALA A 82 -2.23 -2.33 2.06
C ALA A 82 -1.83 -1.68 3.41
N VAL A 83 -0.66 -1.03 3.47
CA VAL A 83 -0.21 -0.28 4.66
C VAL A 83 -1.15 0.89 4.95
N ALA A 84 -1.52 1.66 3.93
CA ALA A 84 -2.46 2.77 4.05
C ALA A 84 -3.84 2.32 4.53
N SER A 85 -4.40 1.29 3.91
CA SER A 85 -5.73 0.77 4.23
C SER A 85 -5.77 0.23 5.65
N LEU A 86 -4.76 -0.54 6.06
CA LEU A 86 -4.69 -1.04 7.44
C LEU A 86 -4.49 0.09 8.44
N GLY A 87 -3.63 1.07 8.14
CA GLY A 87 -3.44 2.27 8.95
C GLY A 87 -4.72 3.08 9.15
N LEU A 88 -5.50 3.27 8.08
CA LEU A 88 -6.79 3.97 8.13
C LEU A 88 -7.83 3.20 8.97
N GLN A 89 -7.97 1.90 8.72
CA GLN A 89 -8.97 1.08 9.41
C GLN A 89 -8.67 0.85 10.90
N THR A 90 -7.39 0.89 11.29
CA THR A 90 -6.96 0.68 12.69
C THR A 90 -6.63 1.97 13.43
N GLY A 91 -6.61 3.12 12.75
CA GLY A 91 -6.19 4.40 13.31
C GLY A 91 -4.71 4.43 13.70
N ASP A 92 -3.85 3.62 13.07
CA ASP A 92 -2.43 3.50 13.41
C ASP A 92 -1.61 4.62 12.73
N PRO A 93 -1.13 5.64 13.47
CA PRO A 93 -0.45 6.79 12.87
C PRO A 93 0.90 6.42 12.24
N ASP A 94 1.59 5.38 12.74
CA ASP A 94 2.89 4.98 12.22
C ASP A 94 2.76 4.36 10.83
N LEU A 95 1.71 3.56 10.61
CA LEU A 95 1.39 3.00 9.30
C LEU A 95 0.98 4.10 8.31
N LEU A 96 0.15 5.06 8.74
CA LEU A 96 -0.25 6.20 7.91
C LEU A 96 0.96 7.06 7.50
N ALA A 97 1.88 7.31 8.43
CA ALA A 97 3.12 8.03 8.15
C ALA A 97 4.02 7.25 7.17
N SER A 98 4.11 5.93 7.33
CA SER A 98 4.85 5.05 6.43
C SER A 98 4.30 5.06 5.00
N ALA A 99 2.98 4.88 4.85
CA ALA A 99 2.31 4.99 3.56
C ALA A 99 2.48 6.37 2.91
N SER A 100 2.40 7.45 3.71
CA SER A 100 2.59 8.82 3.21
C SER A 100 4.00 9.08 2.67
N ARG A 101 5.04 8.47 3.27
CA ARG A 101 6.42 8.53 2.74
C ARG A 101 6.54 7.80 1.41
N ALA A 102 5.98 6.59 1.31
CA ALA A 102 5.97 5.82 0.06
C ALA A 102 5.24 6.57 -1.06
N ALA A 103 4.08 7.16 -0.77
CA ALA A 103 3.34 7.98 -1.72
C ALA A 103 4.16 9.17 -2.25
N ARG A 104 4.87 9.88 -1.37
CA ARG A 104 5.76 10.99 -1.79
C ARG A 104 6.90 10.52 -2.66
N PHE A 105 7.54 9.40 -2.31
CA PHE A 105 8.59 8.81 -3.13
C PHE A 105 8.08 8.53 -4.56
N HIS A 106 6.95 7.84 -4.69
CA HIS A 106 6.42 7.48 -6.01
C HIS A 106 5.95 8.68 -6.82
N MET A 107 5.37 9.70 -6.18
CA MET A 107 5.02 10.95 -6.87
C MET A 107 6.25 11.64 -7.46
N ASN A 108 7.36 11.66 -6.72
CA ASN A 108 8.56 12.40 -7.10
C ASN A 108 9.48 11.64 -8.06
N GLU A 109 9.64 10.33 -7.86
CA GLU A 109 10.73 9.57 -8.47
C GLU A 109 10.26 8.63 -9.59
N THR A 110 9.06 8.05 -9.47
CA THR A 110 8.66 6.94 -10.37
C THR A 110 7.55 7.31 -11.33
N GLN A 111 6.78 8.39 -11.08
CA GLN A 111 5.58 8.77 -11.84
C GLN A 111 4.72 7.54 -12.20
N PRO A 112 3.84 7.05 -11.29
CA PRO A 112 3.23 5.72 -11.34
C PRO A 112 2.23 5.54 -12.52
N ASP A 113 2.73 5.60 -13.73
CA ASP A 113 2.05 5.36 -15.00
C ASP A 113 1.54 3.91 -15.09
N HIS A 114 2.21 2.96 -14.44
CA HIS A 114 1.74 1.58 -14.29
C HIS A 114 0.52 1.42 -13.36
N ALA A 115 0.15 2.44 -12.58
CA ALA A 115 -1.06 2.41 -11.74
C ALA A 115 -2.32 2.92 -12.47
N THR A 116 -2.20 3.23 -13.77
CA THR A 116 -3.30 3.76 -14.58
C THR A 116 -4.47 2.79 -14.74
N ASN A 117 -4.21 1.48 -14.85
CA ASN A 117 -5.27 0.48 -15.07
C ASN A 117 -5.77 -0.16 -13.78
N GLN A 118 -4.94 -0.13 -12.72
CA GLN A 118 -5.26 -0.64 -11.39
C GLN A 118 -4.77 0.38 -10.38
N PRO A 119 -5.66 1.08 -9.64
CA PRO A 119 -5.31 2.20 -8.78
C PRO A 119 -4.64 1.75 -7.46
N TRP A 120 -3.57 0.97 -7.58
CA TRP A 120 -2.70 0.64 -6.46
C TRP A 120 -2.10 1.91 -5.87
N GLY A 121 -1.85 1.89 -4.57
CA GLY A 121 -1.40 3.05 -3.82
C GLY A 121 -2.45 4.15 -3.61
N LEU A 122 -3.67 4.06 -4.17
CA LEU A 122 -4.70 5.12 -4.05
C LEU A 122 -4.91 5.59 -2.61
N SER A 123 -5.11 4.67 -1.67
CA SER A 123 -5.26 5.02 -0.25
C SER A 123 -4.04 5.78 0.29
N ALA A 124 -2.83 5.38 -0.09
CA ALA A 124 -1.59 6.05 0.33
C ALA A 124 -1.49 7.48 -0.21
N PHE A 125 -1.86 7.69 -1.47
CA PHE A 125 -1.90 9.02 -2.08
C PHE A 125 -2.99 9.91 -1.49
N LEU A 126 -4.14 9.35 -1.10
CA LEU A 126 -5.21 10.13 -0.48
C LEU A 126 -4.86 10.61 0.95
N ILE A 127 -4.01 9.90 1.69
CA ILE A 127 -3.72 10.27 3.09
C ILE A 127 -2.83 11.53 3.16
N ASN A 128 -2.03 11.78 2.12
CA ASN A 128 -1.11 12.91 2.06
C ASN A 128 -1.63 13.99 1.11
N ALA A 129 -1.89 15.19 1.62
CA ALA A 129 -2.39 16.33 0.83
C ALA A 129 -1.47 16.69 -0.34
N ASP A 130 -0.14 16.54 -0.18
CA ASP A 130 0.84 16.86 -1.23
C ASP A 130 0.72 15.93 -2.43
N THR A 131 0.11 14.76 -2.26
CA THR A 131 0.00 13.74 -3.30
C THR A 131 -1.44 13.50 -3.77
N HIS A 132 -2.39 14.36 -3.35
CA HIS A 132 -3.81 14.27 -3.72
C HIS A 132 -4.07 14.33 -5.23
N LEU A 133 -3.37 15.20 -5.96
CA LEU A 133 -3.52 15.28 -7.42
C LEU A 133 -3.15 13.96 -8.11
N MET A 134 -2.21 13.21 -7.54
CA MET A 134 -1.89 11.87 -8.04
C MET A 134 -3.06 10.92 -7.81
N ALA A 135 -3.68 10.94 -6.62
CA ALA A 135 -4.86 10.13 -6.34
C ALA A 135 -6.03 10.43 -7.31
N GLU A 136 -6.29 11.71 -7.59
CA GLU A 136 -7.29 12.11 -8.58
C GLU A 136 -6.95 11.59 -9.98
N GLY A 137 -5.68 11.69 -10.37
CA GLY A 137 -5.16 11.14 -11.63
C GLY A 137 -5.36 9.64 -11.74
N LEU A 138 -5.13 8.88 -10.68
CA LEU A 138 -5.35 7.42 -10.66
C LEU A 138 -6.83 7.05 -10.82
N VAL A 139 -7.73 7.76 -10.13
CA VAL A 139 -9.17 7.55 -10.26
C VAL A 139 -9.64 7.90 -11.67
N HIS A 140 -9.17 9.02 -12.21
CA HIS A 140 -9.47 9.44 -13.57
C HIS A 140 -8.97 8.43 -14.61
N ALA A 141 -7.71 7.98 -14.50
CA ALA A 141 -7.12 7.00 -15.38
C ALA A 141 -7.91 5.68 -15.37
N ALA A 142 -8.27 5.18 -14.19
CA ALA A 142 -9.08 3.98 -14.05
C ALA A 142 -10.46 4.13 -14.73
N ALA A 143 -11.08 5.31 -14.64
CA ALA A 143 -12.37 5.59 -15.28
C ALA A 143 -12.28 5.73 -16.81
N VAL A 144 -11.18 6.28 -17.33
CA VAL A 144 -10.97 6.50 -18.77
C VAL A 144 -10.51 5.23 -19.49
N ASP A 145 -9.66 4.41 -18.87
CA ASP A 145 -9.15 3.16 -19.45
C ASP A 145 -10.29 2.16 -19.73
N GLN A 146 -11.32 2.14 -18.87
CA GLN A 146 -12.40 1.15 -18.94
C GLN A 146 -13.78 1.80 -18.87
N PRO A 147 -14.17 2.57 -19.91
CA PRO A 147 -15.37 3.42 -19.87
C PRO A 147 -16.67 2.60 -19.77
N GLU A 148 -16.67 1.35 -20.24
CA GLU A 148 -17.84 0.47 -20.19
C GLU A 148 -17.92 -0.33 -18.89
N ARG A 149 -16.78 -0.71 -18.29
CA ARG A 149 -16.75 -1.50 -17.06
C ARG A 149 -15.36 -1.57 -16.45
N LEU A 150 -15.21 -1.05 -15.23
CA LEU A 150 -14.02 -1.23 -14.40
C LEU A 150 -13.71 -2.71 -14.14
N SER A 151 -12.42 -3.05 -14.14
CA SER A 151 -11.94 -4.38 -13.80
C SER A 151 -12.32 -4.74 -12.36
N GLY A 152 -12.43 -6.05 -12.09
CA GLY A 152 -12.72 -6.54 -10.74
C GLY A 152 -11.70 -6.04 -9.71
N ILE A 153 -10.42 -5.99 -10.08
CA ILE A 153 -9.35 -5.48 -9.21
C ILE A 153 -9.56 -4.00 -8.93
N SER A 154 -9.80 -3.18 -9.97
CA SER A 154 -10.00 -1.73 -9.82
C SER A 154 -11.19 -1.42 -8.92
N LEU A 155 -12.29 -2.18 -9.05
CA LEU A 155 -13.44 -2.06 -8.17
C LEU A 155 -13.11 -2.41 -6.71
N ILE A 156 -12.35 -3.47 -6.47
CA ILE A 156 -11.92 -3.86 -5.11
C ILE A 156 -11.08 -2.75 -4.49
N LEU A 157 -10.13 -2.17 -5.23
CA LEU A 157 -9.24 -1.12 -4.72
C LEU A 157 -9.97 0.20 -4.44
N LEU A 158 -10.91 0.59 -5.31
CA LEU A 158 -11.75 1.76 -5.09
C LEU A 158 -12.69 1.55 -3.89
N ALA A 159 -13.25 0.34 -3.74
CA ALA A 159 -14.10 -0.01 -2.62
C ALA A 159 -13.32 -0.04 -1.30
N ASP A 160 -12.11 -0.60 -1.28
CA ASP A 160 -11.24 -0.61 -0.10
C ASP A 160 -10.82 0.80 0.32
N ALA A 161 -10.45 1.66 -0.64
CA ALA A 161 -10.17 3.07 -0.37
C ALA A 161 -11.40 3.77 0.23
N LEU A 162 -12.58 3.65 -0.40
CA LEU A 162 -13.81 4.25 0.11
C LEU A 162 -14.16 3.75 1.53
N TYR A 163 -14.03 2.45 1.76
CA TYR A 163 -14.32 1.82 3.04
C TYR A 163 -13.37 2.30 4.15
N SER A 164 -12.07 2.29 3.86
CA SER A 164 -11.03 2.72 4.81
C SER A 164 -11.18 4.19 5.20
N TRP A 165 -11.60 5.05 4.26
CA TRP A 165 -11.82 6.48 4.51
C TRP A 165 -13.06 6.80 5.35
N ARG A 166 -14.11 5.97 5.31
CA ARG A 166 -15.33 6.18 6.11
C ARG A 166 -15.12 5.98 7.61
N ARG A 167 -14.01 5.37 8.03
CA ARG A 167 -13.72 5.02 9.42
C ARG A 167 -12.83 6.02 10.17
N ARG A 168 -12.40 7.08 9.49
CA ARG A 168 -11.62 8.15 10.08
C ARG A 168 -12.52 9.18 10.74
#